data_AF-A0A015JXY9-F1
#
_entry.id   AF-A0A015JXY9-F1
#
_cell.length_a   1.000
_cell.length_b   1.000
_cell.length_c   1.000
_cell.angle_alpha   90.00
_cell.angle_beta   90.00
_cell.angle_gamma   90.00
#
_symmetry.space_group_name_H-M   'P 1'
#
loop_
_entity.id
_entity.type
_entity.pdbx_description
1 polymer ?
#
loop_
_entity_poly.entity_id
_entity_poly.type
_entity_poly.pdbx_seq_one_letter_code
_entity_poly.pdbx_strand_id
1 'polypeptide(L)'
;MSDNIKMQDTEYTNEWVSWIEEAVDKEYFKYYEYNQFNNIQHIGTGGFGKVYRANWKRSEKQFALKSFFSLDNVTVKEIVRELKIQREVDFHDNIIRCYGITKLETDNHNNYWLVMEYADGGNLRCYLKENFTKLSWDDKYKMAHQLSCAVSCLHNEGIVHRDLHSCNILVRNNTIKLADFGLSKRIGASSNFQSKLFGIVPYVDPKSFSRRRNNNQSTQMYSLNEKSDIYSLGVLLWEISSGKPPFYVEGEQYDIGLALDISQGHRETVVPDTPDEYVKIYTKCWNGEPDNRPTIYQVVDWLNSIITKKDVIVEDHQISNELELNENSSSSNNSELQGDLSQLIQNFNKMNTKEIDSMAISSKQENHSTEKDFNMIANEINDFITELNIKGIEKESRKRVIEYFYNHNINSQEFYNWLLNNQNSSNSIFILGYFNHYGIVTNRNDEKAFNLYINTSEKNHILTQQYIGHCYRLGHGTMKNDKLAFEYHEKVANENLSYGQLSLGYCYENGIGVEKDFKKAFYLYGKAANDGNVIAIFNLGYFYKNGIGIEKDYNKTFELYQNAANLGYNDAQYNLALMYEKGNGITKDIGKAIYWYEKSAKQGDQDAQNKLKELQKNQ
;
A
#
# COMPACT_ATOMS: atom_id res chain seq x y z
N MET A 1 61.70 14.96 -10.41
CA MET A 1 61.05 13.92 -9.59
C MET A 1 59.81 14.56 -8.98
N SER A 2 58.68 14.37 -9.65
CA SER A 2 57.35 14.69 -9.13
C SER A 2 56.50 13.48 -9.49
N ASP A 3 56.30 12.62 -8.51
CA ASP A 3 55.59 11.36 -8.69
C ASP A 3 54.10 11.64 -8.87
N ASN A 4 53.63 11.41 -10.10
CA ASN A 4 52.23 11.25 -10.45
C ASN A 4 51.72 9.96 -9.81
N ILE A 5 51.07 10.06 -8.66
CA ILE A 5 50.17 9.01 -8.19
C ILE A 5 48.88 9.16 -9.00
N LYS A 6 48.75 8.32 -10.03
CA LYS A 6 47.46 7.98 -10.63
C LYS A 6 46.55 7.49 -9.49
N MET A 7 45.56 8.29 -9.10
CA MET A 7 44.39 7.76 -8.42
C MET A 7 43.72 6.81 -9.42
N GLN A 8 43.81 5.52 -9.15
CA GLN A 8 42.93 4.53 -9.76
C GLN A 8 41.51 4.85 -9.27
N ASP A 9 40.66 5.33 -10.17
CA ASP A 9 39.22 5.25 -10.02
C ASP A 9 38.85 3.76 -9.89
N THR A 10 38.64 3.31 -8.66
CA THR A 10 37.94 2.04 -8.41
C THR A 10 36.48 2.24 -8.79
N GLU A 11 36.06 1.59 -9.88
CA GLU A 11 34.68 1.45 -10.33
C GLU A 11 33.77 1.04 -9.16
N TYR A 12 32.90 1.96 -8.74
CA TYR A 12 31.72 1.60 -7.97
C TYR A 12 30.78 0.84 -8.91
N THR A 13 30.83 -0.49 -8.88
CA THR A 13 29.83 -1.33 -9.53
C THR A 13 28.46 -1.03 -8.93
N ASN A 14 27.53 -0.57 -9.76
CA ASN A 14 26.17 -0.24 -9.36
C ASN A 14 25.45 -1.51 -8.87
N GLU A 15 25.06 -1.54 -7.60
CA GLU A 15 24.39 -2.68 -6.95
C GLU A 15 23.18 -3.20 -7.75
N TRP A 16 22.45 -2.31 -8.45
CA TRP A 16 21.27 -2.67 -9.23
C TRP A 16 21.65 -3.31 -10.58
N VAL A 17 22.79 -2.94 -11.16
CA VAL A 17 23.33 -3.62 -12.35
C VAL A 17 23.77 -5.02 -11.97
N SER A 18 24.50 -5.16 -10.85
CA SER A 18 24.88 -6.47 -10.31
C SER A 18 23.66 -7.35 -10.06
N TRP A 19 22.55 -6.77 -9.56
CA TRP A 19 21.30 -7.51 -9.37
C TRP A 19 20.72 -8.04 -10.69
N ILE A 20 20.72 -7.23 -11.74
CA ILE A 20 20.21 -7.64 -13.06
C ILE A 20 21.07 -8.76 -13.65
N GLU A 21 22.39 -8.63 -13.58
CA GLU A 21 23.33 -9.64 -14.09
C GLU A 21 23.19 -10.95 -13.31
N GLU A 22 23.14 -10.90 -11.98
CA GLU A 22 22.90 -12.07 -11.13
C GLU A 22 21.54 -12.72 -11.40
N ALA A 23 20.49 -11.93 -11.63
CA ALA A 23 19.16 -12.45 -11.94
C ALA A 23 19.11 -13.14 -13.31
N VAL A 24 19.90 -12.69 -14.28
CA VAL A 24 20.07 -13.39 -15.57
C VAL A 24 20.87 -14.68 -15.37
N ASP A 25 21.98 -14.63 -14.64
CA ASP A 25 22.85 -15.78 -14.41
C ASP A 25 22.13 -16.90 -13.62
N LYS A 26 21.25 -16.52 -12.69
CA LYS A 26 20.38 -17.45 -11.94
C LYS A 26 19.12 -17.87 -12.70
N GLU A 27 18.99 -17.47 -13.97
CA GLU A 27 17.87 -17.78 -14.86
C GLU A 27 16.50 -17.29 -14.34
N TYR A 28 16.47 -16.25 -13.49
CA TYR A 28 15.20 -15.63 -13.06
C TYR A 28 14.53 -14.86 -14.18
N PHE A 29 15.31 -14.33 -15.12
CA PHE A 29 14.80 -13.71 -16.33
C PHE A 29 15.55 -14.22 -17.55
N LYS A 30 14.81 -14.39 -18.65
CA LYS A 30 15.44 -14.75 -19.91
C LYS A 30 16.21 -13.57 -20.49
N TYR A 31 17.49 -13.80 -20.77
CA TYR A 31 18.28 -12.88 -21.59
C TYR A 31 18.05 -13.17 -23.08
N TYR A 32 17.72 -12.11 -23.83
CA TYR A 32 17.57 -12.15 -25.27
C TYR A 32 18.77 -11.48 -25.93
N GLU A 33 19.49 -12.19 -26.78
CA GLU A 33 20.55 -11.60 -27.60
C GLU A 33 19.96 -10.54 -28.55
N TYR A 34 20.44 -9.30 -28.45
CA TYR A 34 19.86 -8.17 -29.20
C TYR A 34 19.89 -8.39 -30.73
N ASN A 35 20.97 -9.00 -31.23
CA ASN A 35 21.17 -9.27 -32.66
C ASN A 35 20.16 -10.28 -33.27
N GLN A 36 19.37 -10.95 -32.43
CA GLN A 36 18.28 -11.84 -32.86
C GLN A 36 16.98 -11.06 -33.11
N PHE A 37 16.91 -9.78 -32.74
CA PHE A 37 15.80 -8.93 -33.14
C PHE A 37 16.04 -8.34 -34.53
N ASN A 38 15.02 -8.37 -35.38
CA ASN A 38 15.04 -7.70 -36.68
C ASN A 38 13.77 -6.85 -36.89
N ASN A 39 13.76 -6.05 -37.95
CA ASN A 39 12.65 -5.14 -38.26
C ASN A 39 12.26 -4.23 -37.07
N ILE A 40 13.28 -3.68 -36.41
CA ILE A 40 13.12 -2.82 -35.24
C ILE A 40 12.55 -1.48 -35.69
N GLN A 41 11.31 -1.19 -35.30
CA GLN A 41 10.59 0.03 -35.67
C GLN A 41 10.18 0.79 -34.42
N HIS A 42 10.46 2.08 -34.37
CA HIS A 42 10.01 2.95 -33.28
C HIS A 42 8.49 3.07 -33.32
N ILE A 43 7.82 2.82 -32.20
CA ILE A 43 6.34 2.84 -32.10
C ILE A 43 5.82 3.78 -31.01
N GLY A 44 6.70 4.29 -30.15
CA GLY A 44 6.28 5.18 -29.07
C GLY A 44 7.43 5.77 -28.27
N THR A 45 7.17 6.91 -27.66
CA THR A 45 8.10 7.59 -26.77
C THR A 45 7.36 7.94 -25.49
N GLY A 46 7.83 7.41 -24.35
CA GLY A 46 7.31 7.71 -23.03
C GLY A 46 8.20 8.68 -22.26
N GLY A 47 7.86 8.90 -20.98
CA GLY A 47 8.61 9.82 -20.11
C GLY A 47 10.03 9.35 -19.75
N PHE A 48 10.28 8.04 -19.84
CA PHE A 48 11.53 7.39 -19.40
C PHE A 48 12.32 6.75 -20.55
N GLY A 49 11.75 6.69 -21.76
CA GLY A 49 12.46 6.13 -22.91
C GLY A 49 11.58 5.89 -24.13
N LYS A 50 12.07 5.06 -25.05
CA LYS A 50 11.39 4.75 -26.32
C LYS A 50 11.00 3.29 -26.37
N VAL A 51 9.89 3.01 -27.05
CA VAL A 51 9.40 1.64 -27.29
C VAL A 51 9.53 1.34 -28.78
N TYR A 52 10.05 0.17 -29.10
CA TYR A 52 10.21 -0.32 -30.46
C TYR A 52 9.45 -1.63 -30.65
N ARG A 53 8.80 -1.83 -31.79
CA ARG A 53 8.36 -3.15 -32.24
C ARG A 53 9.54 -3.85 -32.87
N ALA A 54 9.75 -5.13 -32.55
CA ALA A 54 10.74 -5.96 -33.21
C ALA A 54 10.19 -7.36 -33.46
N ASN A 55 10.71 -8.03 -34.49
CA ASN A 55 10.43 -9.44 -34.74
C ASN A 55 11.60 -10.29 -34.22
N TRP A 56 11.29 -11.45 -33.65
CA TRP A 56 12.34 -12.42 -33.30
C TRP A 56 12.80 -13.18 -34.55
N LYS A 57 14.12 -13.36 -34.71
CA LYS A 57 14.73 -13.97 -35.91
C LYS A 57 14.07 -15.29 -36.28
N ARG A 58 13.73 -15.43 -37.56
CA ARG A 58 13.07 -16.62 -38.15
C ARG A 58 11.74 -17.00 -37.47
N SER A 59 11.10 -16.03 -36.81
CA SER A 59 9.76 -16.15 -36.23
C SER A 59 8.89 -14.97 -36.68
N GLU A 60 7.60 -15.21 -36.80
CA GLU A 60 6.59 -14.14 -36.97
C GLU A 60 6.23 -13.47 -35.64
N LYS A 61 6.76 -13.98 -34.51
CA LYS A 61 6.46 -13.44 -33.18
C LYS A 61 7.06 -12.04 -33.02
N GLN A 62 6.17 -11.11 -32.69
CA GLN A 62 6.48 -9.71 -32.43
C GLN A 62 6.67 -9.45 -30.93
N PHE A 63 7.58 -8.52 -30.63
CA PHE A 63 7.95 -8.08 -29.28
C PHE A 63 7.95 -6.56 -29.22
N ALA A 64 7.65 -6.03 -28.04
CA ALA A 64 7.90 -4.63 -27.70
C ALA A 64 9.21 -4.54 -26.92
N LEU A 65 10.15 -3.73 -27.42
CA LEU A 65 11.42 -3.47 -26.76
C LEU A 65 11.37 -2.07 -26.12
N LYS A 66 11.37 -2.01 -24.79
CA LYS A 66 11.38 -0.74 -24.04
C LYS A 66 12.83 -0.37 -23.70
N SER A 67 13.30 0.69 -24.35
CA SER A 67 14.58 1.35 -24.07
C SER A 67 14.41 2.48 -23.06
N PHE A 68 15.52 2.96 -22.51
CA PHE A 68 15.56 4.06 -21.54
C PHE A 68 16.49 5.17 -22.01
N PHE A 69 16.16 6.44 -21.72
CA PHE A 69 16.95 7.59 -22.21
C PHE A 69 18.33 7.71 -21.54
N SER A 70 18.43 7.35 -20.27
CA SER A 70 19.66 7.38 -19.47
C SER A 70 19.64 6.19 -18.52
N LEU A 71 20.74 5.45 -18.41
CA LEU A 71 20.92 4.39 -17.41
C LEU A 71 21.73 4.92 -16.23
N ASP A 72 21.18 5.94 -15.58
CA ASP A 72 21.65 6.34 -14.26
C ASP A 72 21.17 5.34 -13.20
N ASN A 73 21.69 5.48 -11.98
CA ASN A 73 21.35 4.59 -10.89
C ASN A 73 19.83 4.56 -10.61
N VAL A 74 19.15 5.70 -10.79
CA VAL A 74 17.70 5.81 -10.63
C VAL A 74 16.96 4.95 -11.66
N THR A 75 17.34 5.04 -12.93
CA THR A 75 16.68 4.30 -14.00
C THR A 75 16.90 2.80 -13.89
N VAL A 76 18.12 2.36 -13.53
CA VAL A 76 18.39 0.93 -13.29
C VAL A 76 17.55 0.42 -12.11
N LYS A 77 17.41 1.21 -11.04
CA LYS A 77 16.55 0.88 -9.91
C LYS A 77 15.08 0.74 -10.31
N GLU A 78 14.56 1.60 -11.18
CA GLU A 78 13.19 1.47 -11.70
C GLU A 78 13.03 0.24 -12.61
N ILE A 79 14.04 -0.12 -13.42
CA ILE A 79 14.05 -1.38 -14.18
C ILE A 79 13.96 -2.59 -13.25
N VAL A 80 14.78 -2.62 -12.18
CA VAL A 80 14.75 -3.70 -11.19
C VAL A 80 13.39 -3.77 -10.50
N ARG A 81 12.77 -2.63 -10.18
CA ARG A 81 11.42 -2.60 -9.60
C ARG A 81 10.38 -3.15 -10.54
N GLU A 82 10.37 -2.72 -11.80
CA GLU A 82 9.49 -3.23 -12.84
C GLU A 82 9.63 -4.76 -12.94
N LEU A 83 10.85 -5.28 -13.05
CA LEU A 83 11.12 -6.72 -13.13
C LEU A 83 10.63 -7.49 -11.90
N LYS A 84 10.84 -6.94 -10.69
CA LYS A 84 10.35 -7.54 -9.45
C LYS A 84 8.83 -7.59 -9.41
N ILE A 85 8.15 -6.53 -9.85
CA ILE A 85 6.69 -6.47 -9.87
C ILE A 85 6.13 -7.42 -10.91
N GLN A 86 6.69 -7.42 -12.13
CA GLN A 86 6.32 -8.35 -13.20
C GLN A 86 6.31 -9.79 -12.72
N ARG A 87 7.31 -10.22 -11.95
CA ARG A 87 7.38 -11.57 -11.38
C ARG A 87 6.22 -11.92 -10.44
N GLU A 88 5.65 -10.93 -9.75
CA GLU A 88 4.52 -11.18 -8.84
C GLU A 88 3.18 -11.26 -9.59
N VAL A 89 3.06 -10.64 -10.78
CA VAL A 89 1.76 -10.45 -11.45
C VAL A 89 1.68 -10.92 -12.91
N ASP A 90 2.76 -11.49 -13.47
CA ASP A 90 2.83 -11.95 -14.87
C ASP A 90 1.85 -13.08 -15.21
N PHE A 91 1.32 -13.76 -14.19
CA PHE A 91 0.31 -14.80 -14.31
C PHE A 91 -1.04 -14.26 -14.78
N HIS A 92 -1.32 -12.96 -14.57
CA HIS A 92 -2.63 -12.39 -14.88
C HIS A 92 -2.74 -11.99 -16.35
N ASP A 93 -3.77 -12.49 -17.04
CA ASP A 93 -3.89 -12.30 -18.49
C ASP A 93 -4.09 -10.85 -18.93
N ASN A 94 -4.61 -9.99 -18.06
CA ASN A 94 -4.75 -8.55 -18.34
C ASN A 94 -3.54 -7.70 -17.91
N ILE A 95 -2.39 -8.32 -17.61
CA ILE A 95 -1.11 -7.63 -17.41
C ILE A 95 -0.23 -7.84 -18.65
N ILE A 96 0.48 -6.81 -19.08
CA ILE A 96 1.45 -6.93 -20.17
C ILE A 96 2.61 -7.81 -19.71
N ARG A 97 2.90 -8.90 -20.43
CA ARG A 97 3.97 -9.81 -20.01
C ARG A 97 5.34 -9.23 -20.28
N CYS A 98 6.21 -9.21 -19.27
CA CYS A 98 7.65 -9.03 -19.45
C CYS A 98 8.32 -10.39 -19.67
N TYR A 99 8.85 -10.62 -20.87
CA TYR A 99 9.52 -11.88 -21.20
C TYR A 99 10.96 -11.96 -20.72
N GLY A 100 11.58 -10.82 -20.40
CA GLY A 100 12.96 -10.74 -19.96
C GLY A 100 13.65 -9.46 -20.41
N ILE A 101 14.96 -9.52 -20.60
CA ILE A 101 15.78 -8.36 -20.92
C ILE A 101 16.68 -8.61 -22.13
N THR A 102 17.10 -7.54 -22.79
CA THR A 102 18.14 -7.56 -23.82
C THR A 102 19.11 -6.42 -23.56
N LYS A 103 20.34 -6.55 -24.08
CA LYS A 103 21.37 -5.54 -23.93
C LYS A 103 21.87 -5.11 -25.31
N LEU A 104 21.80 -3.82 -25.59
CA LEU A 104 22.44 -3.23 -26.75
C LEU A 104 23.85 -2.78 -26.36
N GLU A 105 24.87 -3.47 -26.87
CA GLU A 105 26.26 -3.06 -26.70
C GLU A 105 26.54 -1.84 -27.59
N THR A 106 26.83 -0.70 -26.95
CA THR A 106 27.33 0.51 -27.62
C THR A 106 28.62 0.93 -26.94
N ASP A 107 29.50 1.63 -27.67
CA ASP A 107 30.92 1.85 -27.34
C ASP A 107 31.26 2.41 -25.95
N ASN A 108 30.30 2.81 -25.10
CA ASN A 108 30.60 3.32 -23.75
C ASN A 108 29.61 2.95 -22.63
N HIS A 109 28.49 2.25 -22.85
CA HIS A 109 27.54 1.92 -21.76
C HIS A 109 26.74 0.63 -22.00
N ASN A 110 26.46 -0.11 -20.91
CA ASN A 110 25.53 -1.24 -20.89
C ASN A 110 24.08 -0.73 -21.02
N ASN A 111 23.46 -0.88 -22.19
CA ASN A 111 22.08 -0.43 -22.40
C ASN A 111 21.05 -1.56 -22.25
N TYR A 112 20.54 -1.78 -21.03
CA TYR A 112 19.47 -2.77 -20.77
C TYR A 112 18.11 -2.28 -21.28
N TRP A 113 17.43 -3.13 -22.03
CA TRP A 113 16.08 -2.91 -22.54
C TRP A 113 15.16 -4.04 -22.04
N LEU A 114 13.90 -3.73 -21.79
CA LEU A 114 12.90 -4.75 -21.45
C LEU A 114 12.31 -5.36 -22.71
N VAL A 115 12.19 -6.69 -22.73
CA VAL A 115 11.55 -7.46 -23.81
C VAL A 115 10.14 -7.81 -23.35
N MET A 116 9.14 -7.17 -23.95
CA MET A 116 7.75 -7.24 -23.51
C MET A 116 6.83 -7.81 -24.60
N GLU A 117 5.66 -8.26 -24.17
CA GLU A 117 4.53 -8.58 -25.03
C GLU A 117 4.19 -7.39 -25.94
N TYR A 118 4.03 -7.65 -27.24
CA TYR A 118 3.60 -6.64 -28.19
C TYR A 118 2.07 -6.56 -28.21
N ALA A 119 1.55 -5.37 -27.94
CA ALA A 119 0.13 -5.04 -28.04
C ALA A 119 -0.14 -4.34 -29.37
N ASP A 120 -0.79 -5.04 -30.29
CA ASP A 120 -1.03 -4.62 -31.67
C ASP A 120 -2.06 -3.49 -31.79
N GLY A 121 -3.01 -3.41 -30.86
CA GLY A 121 -3.98 -2.32 -30.74
C GLY A 121 -3.41 -1.02 -30.16
N GLY A 122 -2.13 -1.01 -29.75
CA GLY A 122 -1.50 0.17 -29.15
C GLY A 122 -2.06 0.52 -27.77
N ASN A 123 -1.96 1.79 -27.38
CA ASN A 123 -2.54 2.26 -26.11
C ASN A 123 -4.05 2.53 -26.24
N LEU A 124 -4.76 2.45 -25.11
CA LEU A 124 -6.21 2.55 -25.03
C LEU A 124 -6.73 3.87 -25.61
N ARG A 125 -6.02 4.99 -25.41
CA ARG A 125 -6.45 6.29 -25.95
C ARG A 125 -6.48 6.31 -27.47
N CYS A 126 -5.40 5.85 -28.10
CA CYS A 126 -5.33 5.73 -29.56
C CYS A 126 -6.34 4.69 -30.08
N TYR A 127 -6.45 3.56 -29.39
CA TYR A 127 -7.37 2.50 -29.75
C TYR A 127 -8.83 2.97 -29.75
N LEU A 128 -9.25 3.68 -28.70
CA LEU A 128 -10.59 4.27 -28.61
C LEU A 128 -10.79 5.30 -29.73
N LYS A 129 -9.84 6.21 -29.96
CA LYS A 129 -9.94 7.20 -31.05
C LYS A 129 -10.23 6.57 -32.42
N GLU A 130 -9.63 5.42 -32.70
CA GLU A 130 -9.75 4.75 -34.01
C GLU A 130 -10.92 3.76 -34.10
N ASN A 131 -11.31 3.14 -32.98
CA ASN A 131 -12.25 2.01 -32.99
C ASN A 131 -13.54 2.25 -32.21
N PHE A 132 -13.72 3.42 -31.56
CA PHE A 132 -14.86 3.66 -30.68
C PHE A 132 -16.23 3.41 -31.31
N THR A 133 -16.42 3.79 -32.58
CA THR A 133 -17.69 3.57 -33.30
C THR A 133 -17.98 2.10 -33.59
N LYS A 134 -16.98 1.22 -33.48
CA LYS A 134 -17.11 -0.23 -33.65
C LYS A 134 -17.34 -0.95 -32.31
N LEU A 135 -17.10 -0.29 -31.18
CA LEU A 135 -17.23 -0.89 -29.86
C LEU A 135 -18.68 -0.83 -29.39
N SER A 136 -19.26 -2.01 -29.19
CA SER A 136 -20.54 -2.16 -28.52
C SER A 136 -20.39 -1.88 -27.01
N TRP A 137 -21.52 -1.74 -26.32
CA TRP A 137 -21.50 -1.68 -24.86
C TRP A 137 -20.95 -2.96 -24.22
N ASP A 138 -21.09 -4.13 -24.86
CA ASP A 138 -20.53 -5.38 -24.34
C ASP A 138 -19.01 -5.38 -24.41
N ASP A 139 -18.44 -4.84 -25.49
CA ASP A 139 -17.00 -4.65 -25.60
C ASP A 139 -16.50 -3.69 -24.52
N LYS A 140 -17.21 -2.58 -24.31
CA LYS A 140 -16.87 -1.59 -23.27
C LYS A 140 -16.95 -2.17 -21.85
N TYR A 141 -17.96 -2.98 -21.55
CA TYR A 141 -18.08 -3.67 -20.27
C TYR A 141 -16.95 -4.68 -20.07
N LYS A 142 -16.64 -5.48 -21.09
CA LYS A 142 -15.52 -6.43 -21.04
C LYS A 142 -14.19 -5.72 -20.81
N MET A 143 -13.92 -4.63 -21.54
CA MET A 143 -12.72 -3.82 -21.35
C MET A 143 -12.64 -3.25 -19.92
N ALA A 144 -13.75 -2.68 -19.42
CA ALA A 144 -13.84 -2.16 -18.06
C ALA A 144 -13.60 -3.23 -16.99
N HIS A 145 -14.20 -4.40 -17.16
CA HIS A 145 -14.05 -5.52 -16.25
C HIS A 145 -12.61 -6.04 -16.26
N GLN A 146 -12.03 -6.30 -17.43
CA GLN A 146 -10.63 -6.72 -17.58
C GLN A 146 -9.64 -5.75 -16.95
N LEU A 147 -9.84 -4.43 -17.15
CA LEU A 147 -9.03 -3.40 -16.52
C LEU A 147 -9.16 -3.46 -14.99
N SER A 148 -10.39 -3.60 -14.48
CA SER A 148 -10.65 -3.69 -13.05
C SER A 148 -10.04 -4.95 -12.43
N CYS A 149 -10.07 -6.09 -13.13
CA CYS A 149 -9.39 -7.32 -12.72
C CYS A 149 -7.87 -7.14 -12.67
N ALA A 150 -7.27 -6.47 -13.66
CA ALA A 150 -5.83 -6.17 -13.64
C ALA A 150 -5.44 -5.31 -12.43
N VAL A 151 -6.21 -4.26 -12.13
CA VAL A 151 -5.99 -3.42 -10.93
C VAL A 151 -6.24 -4.22 -9.65
N SER A 152 -7.24 -5.09 -9.63
CA SER A 152 -7.49 -5.99 -8.48
C SER A 152 -6.33 -6.94 -8.23
N CYS A 153 -5.72 -7.47 -9.29
CA CYS A 153 -4.54 -8.33 -9.19
C CYS A 153 -3.37 -7.58 -8.55
N LEU A 154 -3.12 -6.33 -8.94
CA LEU A 154 -2.10 -5.50 -8.29
C LEU A 154 -2.41 -5.29 -6.80
N HIS A 155 -3.63 -4.89 -6.45
CA HIS A 155 -4.02 -4.61 -5.06
C HIS A 155 -3.96 -5.86 -4.18
N ASN A 156 -4.29 -7.04 -4.72
CA ASN A 156 -4.14 -8.33 -4.02
C ASN A 156 -2.68 -8.61 -3.61
N GLU A 157 -1.73 -8.30 -4.48
CA GLU A 157 -0.29 -8.41 -4.21
C GLU A 157 0.24 -7.20 -3.41
N GLY A 158 -0.66 -6.34 -2.92
CA GLY A 158 -0.33 -5.14 -2.19
C GLY A 158 0.43 -4.11 -3.02
N ILE A 159 0.17 -4.02 -4.33
CA ILE A 159 0.86 -3.11 -5.26
C ILE A 159 -0.09 -1.97 -5.66
N VAL A 160 0.32 -0.72 -5.43
CA VAL A 160 -0.39 0.48 -5.91
C VAL A 160 0.29 0.98 -7.17
N HIS A 161 -0.45 1.15 -8.26
CA HIS A 161 0.07 1.55 -9.57
C HIS A 161 0.49 3.02 -9.62
N ARG A 162 -0.30 3.93 -9.04
CA ARG A 162 -0.06 5.39 -8.87
C ARG A 162 -0.03 6.25 -10.13
N ASP A 163 0.09 5.63 -11.30
CA ASP A 163 0.09 6.33 -12.60
C ASP A 163 -0.85 5.65 -13.62
N LEU A 164 -2.07 5.31 -13.21
CA LEU A 164 -3.06 4.73 -14.10
C LEU A 164 -3.62 5.81 -15.03
N HIS A 165 -3.45 5.62 -16.35
CA HIS A 165 -4.04 6.47 -17.37
C HIS A 165 -4.06 5.73 -18.72
N SER A 166 -4.83 6.20 -19.69
CA SER A 166 -5.07 5.45 -20.94
C SER A 166 -3.83 5.21 -21.80
N CYS A 167 -2.75 5.97 -21.62
CA CYS A 167 -1.48 5.68 -22.29
C CYS A 167 -0.71 4.47 -21.68
N ASN A 168 -1.03 4.06 -20.44
CA ASN A 168 -0.44 2.90 -19.75
C ASN A 168 -1.34 1.66 -19.85
N ILE A 169 -2.53 1.80 -20.46
CA ILE A 169 -3.40 0.69 -20.79
C ILE A 169 -3.19 0.35 -22.26
N LEU A 170 -2.82 -0.87 -22.56
CA LEU A 170 -2.63 -1.37 -23.92
C LEU A 170 -3.79 -2.27 -24.34
N VAL A 171 -4.00 -2.40 -25.65
CA VAL A 171 -5.00 -3.29 -26.23
C VAL A 171 -4.32 -4.30 -27.13
N ARG A 172 -4.58 -5.58 -26.88
CA ARG A 172 -4.09 -6.69 -27.71
C ARG A 172 -5.25 -7.60 -28.05
N ASN A 173 -5.54 -7.80 -29.34
CA ASN A 173 -6.70 -8.60 -29.78
C ASN A 173 -7.99 -8.24 -29.02
N ASN A 174 -8.33 -6.94 -28.93
CA ASN A 174 -9.47 -6.39 -28.18
C ASN A 174 -9.47 -6.68 -26.66
N THR A 175 -8.36 -7.14 -26.09
CA THR A 175 -8.20 -7.43 -24.67
C THR A 175 -7.32 -6.39 -24.01
N ILE A 176 -7.73 -5.92 -22.83
CA ILE A 176 -6.95 -4.96 -22.04
C ILE A 176 -5.69 -5.61 -21.47
N LYS A 177 -4.58 -4.87 -21.56
CA LYS A 177 -3.27 -5.19 -21.00
C LYS A 177 -2.74 -3.97 -20.23
N LEU A 178 -2.76 -4.03 -18.90
CA LEU A 178 -2.16 -3.00 -18.06
C LEU A 178 -0.63 -3.09 -18.12
N ALA A 179 0.02 -1.95 -18.29
CA ALA A 179 1.46 -1.81 -18.50
C ALA A 179 2.04 -0.65 -17.69
N ASP A 180 3.38 -0.62 -17.60
CA ASP A 180 4.19 0.44 -17.01
C ASP A 180 4.03 0.61 -15.50
N PHE A 181 4.75 -0.23 -14.75
CA PHE A 181 4.80 -0.22 -13.28
C PHE A 181 5.90 0.70 -12.74
N GLY A 182 6.49 1.57 -13.57
CA GLY A 182 7.67 2.39 -13.23
C GLY A 182 7.50 3.39 -12.08
N LEU A 183 6.28 3.62 -11.60
CA LEU A 183 5.99 4.41 -10.38
C LEU A 183 5.26 3.61 -9.30
N SER A 184 4.99 2.34 -9.55
CA SER A 184 4.20 1.50 -8.67
C SER A 184 4.98 1.07 -7.44
N LYS A 185 4.26 0.78 -6.35
CA LYS A 185 4.87 0.40 -5.08
C LYS A 185 4.06 -0.59 -4.27
N ARG A 186 4.79 -1.38 -3.48
CA ARG A 186 4.22 -2.19 -2.40
C ARG A 186 3.64 -1.32 -1.29
N ILE A 187 2.48 -1.71 -0.77
CA ILE A 187 1.84 -1.21 0.44
C ILE A 187 2.80 -1.55 1.59
N GLY A 188 3.60 -0.57 1.99
CA GLY A 188 4.64 -0.75 3.02
C GLY A 188 5.97 -0.04 2.75
N ALA A 189 6.22 0.54 1.56
CA ALA A 189 7.52 1.16 1.25
C ALA A 189 7.44 2.65 0.86
N SER A 190 8.27 3.45 1.55
CA SER A 190 8.49 4.90 1.44
C SER A 190 8.76 5.43 0.03
N SER A 191 8.32 6.66 -0.29
CA SER A 191 8.94 7.48 -1.36
C SER A 191 8.82 8.95 -1.07
N ASN A 192 9.99 9.56 -0.97
CA ASN A 192 10.24 10.87 -1.54
C ASN A 192 10.49 10.70 -3.04
N PHE A 193 9.40 10.77 -3.80
CA PHE A 193 9.19 10.94 -5.25
C PHE A 193 9.30 12.36 -5.81
N GLN A 194 10.26 13.21 -5.45
CA GLN A 194 10.32 14.59 -5.98
C GLN A 194 10.85 14.58 -7.44
N SER A 195 10.02 14.25 -8.43
CA SER A 195 10.19 14.78 -9.80
C SER A 195 8.98 14.53 -10.69
N LYS A 196 8.55 15.61 -11.38
CA LYS A 196 7.33 15.81 -12.18
C LYS A 196 6.03 15.83 -11.36
N LEU A 197 5.60 17.04 -11.02
CA LEU A 197 4.80 17.31 -9.84
C LEU A 197 3.40 16.70 -9.81
N PHE A 198 2.85 16.23 -10.95
CA PHE A 198 1.63 15.45 -11.04
C PHE A 198 1.71 14.55 -12.29
N GLY A 199 1.13 13.34 -12.27
CA GLY A 199 0.95 12.50 -13.46
C GLY A 199 0.03 13.18 -14.50
N ILE A 200 -0.67 12.42 -15.36
CA ILE A 200 -1.63 13.03 -16.29
C ILE A 200 -2.82 13.59 -15.50
N VAL A 201 -2.89 14.93 -15.35
CA VAL A 201 -3.75 15.67 -14.39
C VAL A 201 -5.16 15.09 -14.20
N PRO A 202 -5.96 14.83 -15.26
CA PRO A 202 -7.31 14.25 -15.10
C PRO A 202 -7.39 12.93 -14.33
N TYR A 203 -6.35 12.10 -14.39
CA TYR A 203 -6.33 10.77 -13.76
C TYR A 203 -5.75 10.82 -12.34
N VAL A 204 -5.18 11.94 -11.95
CA VAL A 204 -4.47 12.07 -10.67
C VAL A 204 -5.48 12.36 -9.55
N ASP A 205 -5.32 11.66 -8.43
CA ASP A 205 -6.17 11.82 -7.26
C ASP A 205 -6.26 13.30 -6.82
N PRO A 206 -7.46 13.90 -6.73
CA PRO A 206 -7.63 15.30 -6.39
C PRO A 206 -7.02 15.69 -5.04
N LYS A 207 -6.94 14.74 -4.09
CA LYS A 207 -6.30 14.97 -2.78
C LYS A 207 -4.80 15.21 -2.92
N SER A 208 -4.17 14.75 -4.00
CA SER A 208 -2.76 15.01 -4.28
C SER A 208 -2.45 16.46 -4.63
N PHE A 209 -3.42 17.20 -5.19
CA PHE A 209 -3.27 18.63 -5.52
C PHE A 209 -3.33 19.54 -4.29
N SER A 210 -3.88 19.04 -3.18
CA SER A 210 -4.09 19.80 -1.94
C SER A 210 -2.76 20.05 -1.21
N ARG A 211 -1.96 21.01 -1.71
CA ARG A 211 -0.77 21.51 -1.01
C ARG A 211 -1.18 22.18 0.29
N ARG A 212 -0.83 21.60 1.44
CA ARG A 212 -0.81 22.34 2.70
C ARG A 212 0.54 23.05 2.83
N ARG A 213 0.56 24.36 2.63
CA ARG A 213 1.69 25.22 3.06
C ARG A 213 1.55 25.43 4.56
N ASN A 214 2.50 24.92 5.34
CA ASN A 214 2.71 25.39 6.71
C ASN A 214 3.67 26.59 6.67
N ASN A 215 3.56 27.49 7.66
CA ASN A 215 4.32 28.75 7.75
C ASN A 215 5.85 28.60 7.83
N ASN A 216 6.40 27.38 7.82
CA ASN A 216 7.83 27.08 7.83
C ASN A 216 8.32 26.31 6.57
N GLN A 217 7.77 26.63 5.39
CA GLN A 217 8.31 26.24 4.07
C GLN A 217 8.50 24.73 3.77
N SER A 218 8.01 23.78 4.57
CA SER A 218 7.96 22.35 4.18
C SER A 218 6.59 21.98 3.60
N THR A 219 6.59 21.28 2.46
CA THR A 219 5.39 20.93 1.68
C THR A 219 5.06 19.45 1.96
N GLN A 220 4.03 19.16 2.76
CA GLN A 220 3.61 17.77 2.99
C GLN A 220 2.73 17.32 1.81
N MET A 221 3.20 16.32 1.05
CA MET A 221 2.49 15.75 -0.10
C MET A 221 1.62 14.57 0.35
N TYR A 222 0.37 14.51 -0.13
CA TYR A 222 -0.51 13.36 -0.01
C TYR A 222 0.15 12.13 -0.67
N SER A 223 0.26 11.01 0.07
CA SER A 223 0.78 9.76 -0.48
C SER A 223 -0.32 9.02 -1.21
N LEU A 224 -0.14 8.81 -2.52
CA LEU A 224 -1.02 7.98 -3.34
C LEU A 224 -1.11 6.56 -2.78
N ASN A 225 -2.32 6.02 -2.72
CA ASN A 225 -2.65 4.69 -2.20
C ASN A 225 -3.63 3.96 -3.14
N GLU A 226 -4.13 2.78 -2.76
CA GLU A 226 -5.09 2.02 -3.58
C GLU A 226 -6.30 2.85 -3.99
N LYS A 227 -6.82 3.71 -3.11
CA LYS A 227 -7.96 4.60 -3.42
C LYS A 227 -7.61 5.63 -4.48
N SER A 228 -6.35 6.01 -4.62
CA SER A 228 -5.89 6.84 -5.73
C SER A 228 -5.97 6.11 -7.06
N ASP A 229 -5.60 4.82 -7.11
CA ASP A 229 -5.81 3.98 -8.30
C ASP A 229 -7.31 3.83 -8.63
N ILE A 230 -8.18 3.72 -7.61
CA ILE A 230 -9.64 3.69 -7.82
C ILE A 230 -10.14 4.99 -8.46
N TYR A 231 -9.58 6.15 -8.08
CA TYR A 231 -9.92 7.41 -8.74
C TYR A 231 -9.55 7.39 -10.22
N SER A 232 -8.31 7.03 -10.53
CA SER A 232 -7.80 6.93 -11.90
C SER A 232 -8.60 5.91 -12.74
N LEU A 233 -8.98 4.78 -12.13
CA LEU A 233 -9.86 3.78 -12.73
C LEU A 233 -11.23 4.39 -13.08
N GLY A 234 -11.83 5.18 -12.18
CA GLY A 234 -13.08 5.89 -12.49
C GLY A 234 -12.96 6.79 -13.73
N VAL A 235 -11.86 7.52 -13.86
CA VAL A 235 -11.60 8.38 -15.03
C VAL A 235 -11.39 7.54 -16.31
N LEU A 236 -10.69 6.40 -16.21
CA LEU A 236 -10.52 5.44 -17.31
C LEU A 236 -11.85 4.83 -17.77
N LEU A 237 -12.73 4.47 -16.83
CA LEU A 237 -14.07 3.97 -17.14
C LEU A 237 -14.91 5.03 -17.87
N TRP A 238 -14.80 6.30 -17.47
CA TRP A 238 -15.42 7.39 -18.20
C TRP A 238 -14.82 7.57 -19.61
N GLU A 239 -13.51 7.43 -19.78
CA GLU A 239 -12.88 7.52 -21.11
C GLU A 239 -13.31 6.35 -22.02
N ILE A 240 -13.50 5.14 -21.46
CA ILE A 240 -14.06 3.99 -22.19
C ILE A 240 -15.51 4.26 -22.62
N SER A 241 -16.32 4.92 -21.78
CA SER A 241 -17.70 5.26 -22.16
C SER A 241 -17.76 6.37 -23.20
N SER A 242 -16.88 7.38 -23.11
CA SER A 242 -16.88 8.58 -23.94
C SER A 242 -16.14 8.43 -25.27
N GLY A 243 -15.12 7.58 -25.31
CA GLY A 243 -14.18 7.47 -26.43
C GLY A 243 -13.26 8.69 -26.58
N LYS A 244 -13.27 9.60 -25.59
CA LYS A 244 -12.57 10.88 -25.63
C LYS A 244 -11.62 11.01 -24.44
N PRO A 245 -10.45 11.64 -24.60
CA PRO A 245 -9.61 11.94 -23.46
C PRO A 245 -10.35 12.90 -22.49
N PRO A 246 -10.18 12.74 -21.17
CA PRO A 246 -10.87 13.55 -20.16
C PRO A 246 -10.38 15.00 -20.17
N PHE A 247 -11.31 15.93 -20.09
CA PHE A 247 -11.11 17.38 -20.18
C PHE A 247 -10.36 17.82 -21.44
N TYR A 248 -10.51 17.08 -22.54
CA TYR A 248 -9.81 17.39 -23.78
C TYR A 248 -10.42 18.57 -24.51
N VAL A 249 -9.60 19.59 -24.74
CA VAL A 249 -9.87 20.71 -25.65
C VAL A 249 -8.79 20.70 -26.72
N GLU A 250 -9.19 20.76 -27.98
CA GLU A 250 -8.25 20.70 -29.10
C GLU A 250 -7.28 21.90 -29.06
N GLY A 251 -5.98 21.62 -29.07
CA GLY A 251 -4.93 22.63 -29.00
C GLY A 251 -4.54 23.08 -27.59
N GLU A 252 -5.22 22.60 -26.54
CA GLU A 252 -4.91 22.94 -25.15
C GLU A 252 -4.17 21.80 -24.44
N GLN A 253 -3.23 22.16 -23.55
CA GLN A 253 -2.57 21.21 -22.65
C GLN A 253 -3.22 21.29 -21.27
N TYR A 254 -3.23 20.18 -20.54
CA TYR A 254 -3.64 20.20 -19.14
C TYR A 254 -2.75 21.15 -18.35
N ASP A 255 -3.38 22.12 -17.69
CA ASP A 255 -2.68 23.13 -16.92
C ASP A 255 -2.99 23.00 -15.42
N ILE A 256 -2.42 23.92 -14.64
CA ILE A 256 -2.65 23.97 -13.19
C ILE A 256 -4.07 24.43 -12.84
N GLY A 257 -4.74 25.16 -13.74
CA GLY A 257 -6.14 25.59 -13.57
C GLY A 257 -7.06 24.38 -13.51
N LEU A 258 -6.91 23.46 -14.46
CA LEU A 258 -7.66 22.21 -14.47
C LEU A 258 -7.41 21.37 -13.20
N ALA A 259 -6.18 21.31 -12.70
CA ALA A 259 -5.87 20.62 -11.44
C ALA A 259 -6.61 21.26 -10.25
N LEU A 260 -6.71 22.59 -10.21
CA LEU A 260 -7.47 23.31 -9.19
C LEU A 260 -8.96 23.03 -9.31
N ASP A 261 -9.52 23.07 -10.51
CA ASP A 261 -10.93 22.79 -10.75
C ASP A 261 -11.29 21.36 -10.30
N ILE A 262 -10.47 20.37 -10.68
CA ILE A 262 -10.64 18.97 -10.26
C ILE A 262 -10.58 18.84 -8.74
N SER A 263 -9.65 19.56 -8.07
CA SER A 263 -9.54 19.58 -6.61
C SER A 263 -10.78 20.16 -5.91
N GLN A 264 -11.50 21.07 -6.58
CA GLN A 264 -12.75 21.68 -6.10
C GLN A 264 -13.99 20.86 -6.46
N GLY A 265 -13.82 19.69 -7.08
CA GLY A 265 -14.90 18.79 -7.43
C GLY A 265 -15.36 18.89 -8.88
N HIS A 266 -14.66 19.63 -9.75
CA HIS A 266 -14.93 19.60 -11.18
C HIS A 266 -14.71 18.19 -11.73
N ARG A 267 -15.72 17.67 -12.42
CA ARG A 267 -15.73 16.34 -13.03
C ARG A 267 -16.30 16.47 -14.43
N GLU A 268 -15.97 15.50 -15.25
CA GLU A 268 -16.57 15.37 -16.57
C GLU A 268 -18.08 15.16 -16.50
N THR A 269 -18.76 15.62 -17.54
CA THR A 269 -20.20 15.42 -17.65
C THR A 269 -20.54 13.97 -18.00
N VAL A 270 -21.74 13.54 -17.63
CA VAL A 270 -22.24 12.20 -18.01
C VAL A 270 -22.37 12.15 -19.52
N VAL A 271 -21.78 11.13 -20.13
CA VAL A 271 -21.84 10.92 -21.57
C VAL A 271 -23.25 10.45 -21.96
N PRO A 272 -23.91 11.07 -22.94
CA PRO A 272 -25.20 10.61 -23.43
C PRO A 272 -25.17 9.12 -23.82
N ASP A 273 -26.31 8.44 -23.63
CA ASP A 273 -26.49 7.01 -23.96
C ASP A 273 -25.56 6.04 -23.20
N THR A 274 -24.92 6.52 -22.12
CA THR A 274 -24.20 5.64 -21.18
C THR A 274 -25.17 5.01 -20.18
N PRO A 275 -25.18 3.67 -20.05
CA PRO A 275 -26.06 2.96 -19.11
C PRO A 275 -25.89 3.44 -17.67
N ASP A 276 -27.00 3.68 -16.99
CA ASP A 276 -27.04 4.27 -15.64
C ASP A 276 -26.23 3.48 -14.60
N GLU A 277 -26.24 2.14 -14.69
CA GLU A 277 -25.45 1.30 -13.79
C GLU A 277 -23.95 1.56 -13.97
N TYR A 278 -23.49 1.75 -15.21
CA TYR A 278 -22.09 2.08 -15.51
C TYR A 278 -21.73 3.50 -15.05
N VAL A 279 -22.65 4.47 -15.25
CA VAL A 279 -22.51 5.84 -14.72
C VAL A 279 -22.28 5.82 -13.22
N LYS A 280 -23.09 5.06 -12.47
CA LYS A 280 -22.96 4.95 -11.02
C LYS A 280 -21.61 4.38 -10.59
N ILE A 281 -21.05 3.42 -11.35
CA ILE A 281 -19.75 2.82 -11.04
C ILE A 281 -18.65 3.88 -11.16
N TYR A 282 -18.45 4.46 -12.35
CA TYR A 282 -17.32 5.38 -12.53
C TYR A 282 -17.46 6.65 -11.71
N THR A 283 -18.70 7.12 -11.47
CA THR A 283 -18.93 8.30 -10.63
C THR A 283 -18.62 8.07 -9.16
N LYS A 284 -18.82 6.85 -8.67
CA LYS A 284 -18.44 6.47 -7.31
C LYS A 284 -16.93 6.27 -7.17
N CYS A 285 -16.27 5.75 -8.21
CA CYS A 285 -14.82 5.60 -8.27
C CYS A 285 -14.08 6.95 -8.20
N TRP A 286 -14.49 7.96 -8.97
CA TRP A 286 -13.80 9.26 -9.02
C TRP A 286 -14.23 10.27 -7.95
N ASN A 287 -14.80 9.80 -6.83
CA ASN A 287 -15.25 10.66 -5.73
C ASN A 287 -14.07 11.50 -5.19
N GLY A 288 -14.32 12.78 -4.86
CA GLY A 288 -13.30 13.67 -4.32
C GLY A 288 -12.74 13.23 -2.95
N GLU A 289 -13.53 12.49 -2.18
CA GLU A 289 -13.11 11.92 -0.89
C GLU A 289 -12.72 10.44 -1.07
N PRO A 290 -11.44 10.06 -0.81
CA PRO A 290 -10.97 8.68 -0.95
C PRO A 290 -11.79 7.64 -0.19
N ASP A 291 -12.25 7.98 1.03
CA ASP A 291 -13.02 7.06 1.88
C ASP A 291 -14.41 6.73 1.31
N ASN A 292 -14.94 7.60 0.45
CA ASN A 292 -16.22 7.39 -0.22
C ASN A 292 -16.10 6.55 -1.50
N ARG A 293 -14.87 6.25 -1.95
CA ARG A 293 -14.61 5.43 -3.14
C ARG A 293 -14.78 3.95 -2.78
N PRO A 294 -15.24 3.11 -3.72
CA PRO A 294 -15.38 1.68 -3.49
C PRO A 294 -14.02 0.99 -3.30
N THR A 295 -14.03 -0.27 -2.87
CA THR A 295 -12.85 -1.14 -3.03
C THR A 295 -12.79 -1.66 -4.47
N ILE A 296 -11.63 -2.13 -4.91
CA ILE A 296 -11.50 -2.70 -6.27
C ILE A 296 -12.40 -3.91 -6.47
N TYR A 297 -12.55 -4.76 -5.44
CA TYR A 297 -13.44 -5.93 -5.46
C TYR A 297 -14.89 -5.54 -5.74
N GLN A 298 -15.38 -4.47 -5.10
CA GLN A 298 -16.74 -3.97 -5.36
C GLN A 298 -16.93 -3.54 -6.82
N VAL A 299 -15.92 -2.89 -7.41
CA VAL A 299 -15.98 -2.46 -8.82
C VAL A 299 -16.01 -3.67 -9.75
N VAL A 300 -15.16 -4.67 -9.51
CA VAL A 300 -15.15 -5.94 -10.26
C VAL A 300 -16.51 -6.64 -10.16
N ASP A 301 -17.06 -6.79 -8.96
CA ASP A 301 -18.35 -7.44 -8.72
C ASP A 301 -19.50 -6.70 -9.43
N TRP A 302 -19.51 -5.37 -9.39
CA TRP A 302 -20.54 -4.57 -10.08
C TRP A 302 -20.47 -4.72 -11.59
N LEU A 303 -19.27 -4.68 -12.18
CA LEU A 303 -19.08 -4.86 -13.62
C LEU A 303 -19.44 -6.28 -14.05
N ASN A 304 -19.04 -7.29 -13.28
CA ASN A 304 -19.39 -8.68 -13.55
C ASN A 304 -20.91 -8.91 -13.45
N SER A 305 -21.57 -8.27 -12.49
CA SER A 305 -23.03 -8.32 -12.36
C SER A 305 -23.74 -7.73 -13.58
N ILE A 306 -23.21 -6.68 -14.20
CA ILE A 306 -23.78 -6.10 -15.43
C ILE A 306 -23.65 -7.09 -16.60
N ILE A 307 -22.46 -7.69 -16.75
CA ILE A 307 -22.16 -8.65 -17.83
C ILE A 307 -23.09 -9.87 -17.70
N THR A 308 -23.11 -10.50 -16.52
CA THR A 308 -23.88 -11.73 -16.26
C THR A 308 -25.40 -11.53 -16.34
N LYS A 309 -25.95 -10.42 -15.84
CA LYS A 309 -27.38 -10.12 -15.99
C LYS A 309 -27.81 -10.10 -17.46
N LYS A 310 -26.93 -9.62 -18.34
CA LYS A 310 -27.22 -9.55 -19.77
C LYS A 310 -27.20 -10.94 -20.43
N ASP A 311 -26.25 -11.79 -20.05
CA ASP A 311 -26.17 -13.16 -20.55
C ASP A 311 -27.44 -13.96 -20.21
N VAL A 312 -27.98 -13.80 -19.00
CA VAL A 312 -29.25 -14.42 -18.59
C VAL A 312 -30.45 -13.92 -19.42
N ILE A 313 -30.51 -12.62 -19.72
CA ILE A 313 -31.60 -12.06 -20.56
C ILE A 313 -31.50 -12.56 -22.01
N VAL A 314 -30.28 -12.77 -22.52
CA VAL A 314 -30.07 -13.33 -23.87
C VAL A 314 -30.45 -14.81 -23.92
N GLU A 315 -30.14 -15.59 -22.89
CA GLU A 315 -30.57 -17.00 -22.79
C GLU A 315 -32.10 -17.14 -22.68
N ASP A 316 -32.78 -16.30 -21.89
CA ASP A 316 -34.25 -16.30 -21.80
C ASP A 316 -34.92 -15.91 -23.13
N HIS A 317 -34.29 -15.03 -23.92
CA HIS A 317 -34.75 -14.66 -25.27
C HIS A 317 -34.44 -15.69 -26.35
N GLN A 318 -33.46 -16.57 -26.15
CA GLN A 318 -33.23 -17.72 -27.04
C GLN A 318 -34.19 -18.87 -26.73
N ILE A 319 -34.47 -19.12 -25.44
CA ILE A 319 -35.43 -20.15 -25.02
C ILE A 319 -36.87 -19.79 -25.43
N SER A 320 -37.22 -18.50 -25.45
CA SER A 320 -38.55 -18.04 -25.89
C SER A 320 -38.74 -18.04 -27.41
N ASN A 321 -37.68 -18.17 -28.21
CA ASN A 321 -37.75 -18.25 -29.67
C ASN A 321 -37.65 -19.68 -30.25
N GLU A 322 -37.44 -20.70 -29.41
CA GLU A 322 -37.39 -22.12 -29.84
C GLU A 322 -38.65 -22.94 -29.48
N LEU A 323 -39.70 -22.32 -28.94
CA LEU A 323 -40.95 -23.00 -28.56
C LEU A 323 -42.01 -23.10 -29.68
N GLU A 324 -41.61 -23.11 -30.95
CA GLU A 324 -42.47 -23.55 -32.05
C GLU A 324 -41.70 -24.43 -33.04
N LEU A 325 -41.68 -25.75 -32.77
CA LEU A 325 -42.03 -26.85 -33.71
C LEU A 325 -41.30 -28.17 -33.37
N ASN A 326 -42.14 -29.22 -33.29
CA ASN A 326 -41.88 -30.66 -33.47
C ASN A 326 -41.37 -31.51 -32.29
N GLU A 327 -42.35 -32.18 -31.67
CA GLU A 327 -42.21 -33.55 -31.16
C GLU A 327 -41.88 -34.54 -32.29
N ASN A 328 -40.72 -35.22 -32.20
CA ASN A 328 -40.60 -36.69 -32.15
C ASN A 328 -39.19 -37.18 -32.55
N SER A 329 -38.76 -38.21 -31.81
CA SER A 329 -37.73 -39.23 -32.11
C SER A 329 -36.23 -38.92 -31.87
N SER A 330 -35.80 -39.34 -30.68
CA SER A 330 -34.70 -40.28 -30.35
C SER A 330 -33.21 -39.99 -30.61
N SER A 331 -32.49 -40.04 -29.48
CA SER A 331 -31.15 -40.62 -29.18
C SER A 331 -29.88 -39.91 -29.70
N SER A 332 -29.02 -39.44 -28.80
CA SER A 332 -27.98 -40.25 -28.13
C SER A 332 -27.21 -39.44 -27.07
N ASN A 333 -26.73 -40.15 -26.04
CA ASN A 333 -26.04 -39.66 -24.84
C ASN A 333 -24.73 -38.87 -25.09
N ASN A 334 -24.39 -38.00 -24.15
CA ASN A 334 -23.08 -38.03 -23.49
C ASN A 334 -23.19 -37.46 -22.06
N SER A 335 -23.55 -38.38 -21.15
CA SER A 335 -23.38 -38.27 -19.70
C SER A 335 -21.98 -38.73 -19.34
N GLU A 336 -21.04 -37.82 -19.12
CA GLU A 336 -19.75 -38.18 -18.48
C GLU A 336 -19.15 -37.06 -17.61
N LEU A 337 -19.58 -35.80 -17.75
CA LEU A 337 -19.01 -34.68 -16.98
C LEU A 337 -19.76 -34.32 -15.69
N GLN A 338 -20.99 -34.80 -15.51
CA GLN A 338 -21.85 -34.38 -14.39
C GLN A 338 -21.80 -35.32 -13.18
N GLY A 339 -21.31 -36.56 -13.36
CA GLY A 339 -21.07 -37.51 -12.27
C GLY A 339 -19.82 -37.16 -11.45
N ASP A 340 -18.74 -36.77 -12.12
CA ASP A 340 -17.43 -36.55 -11.49
C ASP A 340 -17.40 -35.33 -10.57
N LEU A 341 -18.09 -34.24 -10.95
CA LEU A 341 -18.14 -33.03 -10.13
C LEU A 341 -18.93 -33.25 -8.83
N SER A 342 -19.99 -34.06 -8.88
CA SER A 342 -20.82 -34.37 -7.71
C SER A 342 -20.12 -35.30 -6.72
N GLN A 343 -19.26 -36.20 -7.20
CA GLN A 343 -18.43 -37.07 -6.34
C GLN A 343 -17.26 -36.29 -5.71
N LEU A 344 -16.68 -35.33 -6.44
CA LEU A 344 -15.61 -34.47 -5.91
C LEU A 344 -16.11 -33.58 -4.75
N ILE A 345 -17.31 -33.00 -4.89
CA ILE A 345 -17.93 -32.14 -3.87
C ILE A 345 -18.35 -32.95 -2.62
N GLN A 346 -18.82 -34.19 -2.79
CA GLN A 346 -19.14 -35.05 -1.63
C GLN A 346 -17.89 -35.55 -0.89
N ASN A 347 -16.75 -35.69 -1.56
CA ASN A 347 -15.49 -36.06 -0.93
C ASN A 347 -14.86 -34.92 -0.12
N PHE A 348 -15.04 -33.66 -0.53
CA PHE A 348 -14.55 -32.49 0.22
C PHE A 348 -15.30 -32.27 1.55
N ASN A 349 -16.59 -32.58 1.60
CA ASN A 349 -17.41 -32.40 2.81
C ASN A 349 -17.23 -33.50 3.87
N LYS A 350 -16.37 -34.51 3.62
CA LYS A 350 -16.11 -35.64 4.52
C LYS A 350 -14.72 -35.66 5.16
N MET A 351 -13.85 -34.67 4.91
CA MET A 351 -12.57 -34.58 5.62
C MET A 351 -12.76 -34.03 7.04
N ASN A 352 -12.53 -34.90 8.01
CA ASN A 352 -12.58 -34.63 9.43
C ASN A 352 -11.42 -33.68 9.81
N THR A 353 -11.72 -32.49 10.34
CA THR A 353 -10.76 -31.40 10.65
C THR A 353 -9.89 -31.66 11.89
N LYS A 354 -9.44 -32.90 12.11
CA LYS A 354 -8.58 -33.28 13.25
C LYS A 354 -7.26 -33.96 12.86
N GLU A 355 -6.93 -34.06 11.58
CA GLU A 355 -5.67 -34.70 11.11
C GLU A 355 -4.77 -33.79 10.25
N ILE A 356 -5.01 -32.47 10.22
CA ILE A 356 -4.18 -31.53 9.43
C ILE A 356 -2.98 -30.95 10.24
N ASP A 357 -2.91 -31.20 11.55
CA ASP A 357 -1.85 -30.65 12.41
C ASP A 357 -0.58 -31.51 12.55
N SER A 358 -0.39 -32.58 11.77
CA SER A 358 0.79 -33.46 11.93
C SER A 358 1.51 -33.89 10.65
N MET A 359 1.10 -33.42 9.46
CA MET A 359 1.72 -33.84 8.18
C MET A 359 2.40 -32.73 7.36
N ALA A 360 2.47 -31.49 7.86
CA ALA A 360 3.31 -30.43 7.25
C ALA A 360 4.75 -30.38 7.81
N ILE A 361 5.06 -31.21 8.82
CA ILE A 361 6.39 -31.30 9.45
C ILE A 361 7.01 -32.66 9.13
N SER A 362 7.34 -32.92 7.86
CA SER A 362 8.27 -34.00 7.46
C SER A 362 8.42 -34.05 5.93
N SER A 363 9.17 -33.11 5.35
CA SER A 363 10.03 -33.35 4.17
C SER A 363 10.56 -32.03 3.63
N LYS A 364 11.64 -31.55 4.24
CA LYS A 364 12.79 -30.85 3.61
C LYS A 364 13.82 -30.59 4.71
N GLN A 365 14.35 -31.68 5.25
CA GLN A 365 15.73 -31.68 5.74
C GLN A 365 16.62 -31.94 4.53
N GLU A 366 16.92 -30.86 3.81
CA GLU A 366 18.18 -30.76 3.10
C GLU A 366 18.92 -29.57 3.70
N ASN A 367 19.99 -29.90 4.40
CA ASN A 367 20.97 -28.97 4.92
C ASN A 367 21.62 -28.20 3.77
N HIS A 368 21.03 -27.08 3.38
CA HIS A 368 21.78 -25.96 2.82
C HIS A 368 21.51 -24.75 3.71
N SER A 369 22.59 -24.32 4.39
CA SER A 369 22.68 -23.13 5.21
C SER A 369 22.11 -21.92 4.47
N THR A 370 20.88 -21.53 4.80
CA THR A 370 20.33 -20.23 4.44
C THR A 370 20.95 -19.22 5.38
N GLU A 371 21.92 -18.47 4.87
CA GLU A 371 22.32 -17.21 5.49
C GLU A 371 21.08 -16.31 5.44
N LYS A 372 20.23 -16.37 6.47
CA LYS A 372 19.17 -15.38 6.68
C LYS A 372 19.88 -14.05 6.78
N ASP A 373 19.68 -13.16 5.81
CA ASP A 373 20.30 -11.85 5.85
C ASP A 373 19.74 -11.07 7.04
N PHE A 374 20.46 -11.09 8.16
CA PHE A 374 20.06 -10.40 9.37
C PHE A 374 19.97 -8.87 9.16
N ASN A 375 20.57 -8.30 8.10
CA ASN A 375 20.31 -6.91 7.73
C ASN A 375 18.87 -6.70 7.28
N MET A 376 18.32 -7.63 6.49
CA MET A 376 16.92 -7.59 6.05
C MET A 376 15.98 -7.72 7.26
N ILE A 377 16.26 -8.66 8.17
CA ILE A 377 15.49 -8.83 9.40
C ILE A 377 15.55 -7.57 10.28
N ALA A 378 16.71 -6.94 10.39
CA ALA A 378 16.84 -5.67 11.12
C ALA A 378 15.96 -4.57 10.50
N ASN A 379 15.95 -4.44 9.16
CA ASN A 379 15.08 -3.47 8.49
C ASN A 379 13.59 -3.76 8.72
N GLU A 380 13.17 -5.02 8.61
CA GLU A 380 11.78 -5.42 8.83
C GLU A 380 11.32 -5.14 10.27
N ILE A 381 12.14 -5.45 11.28
CA ILE A 381 11.82 -5.17 12.68
C ILE A 381 11.73 -3.66 12.93
N ASN A 382 12.61 -2.88 12.32
CA ASN A 382 12.57 -1.42 12.42
C ASN A 382 11.28 -0.84 11.84
N ASP A 383 10.88 -1.29 10.65
CA ASP A 383 9.65 -0.86 9.99
C ASP A 383 8.41 -1.30 10.79
N PHE A 384 8.44 -2.52 11.33
CA PHE A 384 7.40 -3.03 12.21
C PHE A 384 7.24 -2.19 13.48
N ILE A 385 8.35 -1.85 14.17
CA ILE A 385 8.31 -0.96 15.34
C ILE A 385 7.79 0.43 14.95
N THR A 386 8.14 0.94 13.77
CA THR A 386 7.62 2.21 13.24
C THR A 386 6.11 2.16 13.08
N GLU A 387 5.59 1.10 12.47
CA GLU A 387 4.15 0.91 12.27
C GLU A 387 3.38 0.83 13.59
N LEU A 388 3.91 0.10 14.57
CA LEU A 388 3.31 0.00 15.91
C LEU A 388 3.25 1.35 16.61
N ASN A 389 4.29 2.18 16.49
CA ASN A 389 4.31 3.54 17.03
C ASN A 389 3.29 4.42 16.32
N ILE A 390 3.20 4.38 14.98
CA ILE A 390 2.21 5.15 14.21
C ILE A 390 0.78 4.82 14.66
N LYS A 391 0.47 3.53 14.86
CA LYS A 391 -0.84 3.08 15.34
C LYS A 391 -1.09 3.38 16.82
N GLY A 392 -0.07 3.76 17.59
CA GLY A 392 -0.19 4.00 19.04
C GLY A 392 -0.26 2.71 19.87
N ILE A 393 0.37 1.63 19.42
CA ILE A 393 0.37 0.31 20.07
C ILE A 393 1.72 0.07 20.79
N GLU A 394 2.25 1.10 21.44
CA GLU A 394 3.59 1.03 22.07
C GLU A 394 3.64 0.08 23.27
N LYS A 395 2.59 0.07 24.11
CA LYS A 395 2.51 -0.78 25.33
C LYS A 395 2.68 -2.28 25.03
N GLU A 396 2.21 -2.73 23.86
CA GLU A 396 2.31 -4.12 23.40
C GLU A 396 3.51 -4.35 22.46
N SER A 397 4.31 -3.32 22.16
CA SER A 397 5.37 -3.39 21.15
C SER A 397 6.39 -4.48 21.44
N ARG A 398 6.86 -4.58 22.69
CA ARG A 398 7.78 -5.63 23.13
C ARG A 398 7.24 -7.03 22.84
N LYS A 399 5.97 -7.28 23.21
CA LYS A 399 5.35 -8.59 23.04
C LYS A 399 5.24 -8.95 21.57
N ARG A 400 4.78 -8.00 20.74
CA ARG A 400 4.65 -8.18 19.29
C ARG A 400 5.98 -8.43 18.59
N VAL A 401 7.06 -7.77 19.02
CA VAL A 401 8.41 -8.04 18.49
C VAL A 401 8.86 -9.45 18.86
N ILE A 402 8.60 -9.92 20.08
CA ILE A 402 8.91 -11.31 20.49
C ILE A 402 8.09 -12.31 19.66
N GLU A 403 6.79 -12.07 19.47
CA GLU A 403 5.91 -12.88 18.62
C GLU A 403 6.38 -12.90 17.16
N TYR A 404 6.90 -11.79 16.64
CA TYR A 404 7.48 -11.74 15.30
C TYR A 404 8.65 -12.73 15.14
N PHE A 405 9.59 -12.80 16.10
CA PHE A 405 10.68 -13.78 16.07
C PHE A 405 10.16 -15.22 16.08
N TYR A 406 9.18 -15.50 16.93
CA TYR A 406 8.56 -16.82 17.06
C TYR A 406 7.88 -17.23 15.74
N ASN A 407 7.05 -16.37 15.17
CA ASN A 407 6.27 -16.67 13.96
C ASN A 407 7.15 -16.86 12.71
N HIS A 408 8.31 -16.21 12.64
CA HIS A 408 9.23 -16.31 11.50
C HIS A 408 10.36 -17.33 11.71
N ASN A 409 10.30 -18.14 12.78
CA ASN A 409 11.33 -19.10 13.16
C ASN A 409 12.74 -18.46 13.14
N ILE A 410 12.86 -17.24 13.68
CA ILE A 410 14.13 -16.52 13.78
C ILE A 410 14.67 -16.73 15.20
N ASN A 411 15.90 -17.24 15.31
CA ASN A 411 16.58 -17.36 16.59
C ASN A 411 16.97 -15.96 17.09
N SER A 412 16.20 -15.45 18.05
CA SER A 412 16.37 -14.10 18.60
C SER A 412 17.71 -13.92 19.35
N GLN A 413 18.29 -15.00 19.89
CA GLN A 413 19.62 -15.00 20.51
C GLN A 413 20.74 -14.86 19.48
N GLU A 414 20.65 -15.59 18.36
CA GLU A 414 21.60 -15.47 17.25
C GLU A 414 21.52 -14.08 16.61
N PHE A 415 20.31 -13.57 16.38
CA PHE A 415 20.10 -12.21 15.87
C PHE A 415 20.68 -11.15 16.82
N TYR A 416 20.46 -11.29 18.14
CA TYR A 416 21.04 -10.39 19.12
C TYR A 416 22.58 -10.43 19.11
N ASN A 417 23.17 -11.62 19.02
CA ASN A 417 24.63 -11.77 18.89
C ASN A 417 25.15 -11.13 17.60
N TRP A 418 24.41 -11.25 16.50
CA TRP A 418 24.73 -10.57 15.25
C TRP A 418 24.68 -9.04 15.39
N LEU A 419 23.65 -8.48 16.05
CA LEU A 419 23.54 -7.03 16.30
C LEU A 419 24.72 -6.48 17.11
N LEU A 420 25.26 -7.24 18.06
CA LEU A 420 26.44 -6.83 18.84
C LEU A 420 27.66 -6.62 17.93
N ASN A 421 27.81 -7.44 16.90
CA ASN A 421 28.95 -7.42 15.97
C ASN A 421 28.74 -6.54 14.72
N ASN A 422 27.49 -6.14 14.41
CA ASN A 422 27.12 -5.49 13.15
C ASN A 422 26.40 -4.15 13.35
N GLN A 423 27.10 -3.20 13.98
CA GLN A 423 26.62 -1.86 14.31
C GLN A 423 26.86 -0.83 13.19
N ASN A 424 26.79 -1.26 11.93
CA ASN A 424 27.14 -0.41 10.78
C ASN A 424 25.96 0.45 10.28
N SER A 425 24.73 -0.06 10.46
CA SER A 425 23.49 0.62 10.05
C SER A 425 22.77 1.25 11.25
N SER A 426 22.04 2.34 11.00
CA SER A 426 21.24 3.00 12.04
C SER A 426 20.14 2.09 12.60
N ASN A 427 19.56 1.22 11.75
CA ASN A 427 18.52 0.26 12.15
C ASN A 427 19.08 -0.78 13.13
N SER A 428 20.24 -1.39 12.82
CA SER A 428 20.86 -2.38 13.70
C SER A 428 21.22 -1.78 15.07
N ILE A 429 21.77 -0.56 15.10
CA ILE A 429 22.10 0.10 16.36
C ILE A 429 20.82 0.46 17.15
N PHE A 430 19.79 0.97 16.46
CA PHE A 430 18.49 1.26 17.09
C PHE A 430 17.88 0.01 17.73
N ILE A 431 17.83 -1.10 17.00
CA ILE A 431 17.23 -2.36 17.49
C ILE A 431 18.03 -2.92 18.66
N LEU A 432 19.36 -2.84 18.61
CA LEU A 432 20.19 -3.20 19.75
C LEU A 432 19.85 -2.34 20.97
N GLY A 433 19.67 -1.03 20.79
CA GLY A 433 19.20 -0.13 21.84
C GLY A 433 17.82 -0.52 22.36
N TYR A 434 16.87 -0.81 21.47
CA TYR A 434 15.50 -1.26 21.79
C TYR A 434 15.50 -2.55 22.62
N PHE A 435 16.36 -3.51 22.28
CA PHE A 435 16.48 -4.78 23.03
C PHE A 435 17.01 -4.54 24.44
N ASN A 436 17.97 -3.64 24.61
CA ASN A 436 18.46 -3.25 25.93
C ASN A 436 17.40 -2.46 26.72
N HIS A 437 16.63 -1.58 26.07
CA HIS A 437 15.57 -0.79 26.72
C HIS A 437 14.43 -1.68 27.26
N TYR A 438 13.96 -2.63 26.45
CA TYR A 438 12.84 -3.50 26.82
C TYR A 438 13.25 -4.84 27.42
N GLY A 439 14.55 -5.17 27.46
CA GLY A 439 15.04 -6.47 27.93
C GLY A 439 14.54 -7.63 27.06
N ILE A 440 14.74 -7.51 25.74
CA ILE A 440 14.44 -8.58 24.77
C ILE A 440 15.72 -9.38 24.59
N VAL A 441 15.70 -10.69 24.90
CA VAL A 441 16.87 -11.61 24.85
C VAL A 441 18.00 -11.26 25.83
N THR A 442 18.07 -10.03 26.30
CA THR A 442 19.04 -9.52 27.28
C THR A 442 18.34 -8.92 28.50
N ASN A 443 19.11 -8.61 29.54
CA ASN A 443 18.61 -7.87 30.69
C ASN A 443 18.35 -6.42 30.32
N ARG A 444 17.28 -5.84 30.87
CA ARG A 444 16.98 -4.41 30.69
C ARG A 444 18.17 -3.57 31.17
N ASN A 445 18.65 -2.68 30.30
CA ASN A 445 19.75 -1.76 30.55
C ASN A 445 19.50 -0.43 29.82
N ASP A 446 18.83 0.48 30.52
CA ASP A 446 18.42 1.78 29.97
C ASP A 446 19.63 2.68 29.63
N GLU A 447 20.73 2.60 30.39
CA GLU A 447 21.96 3.38 30.14
C GLU A 447 22.63 2.95 28.83
N LYS A 448 22.80 1.64 28.63
CA LYS A 448 23.34 1.11 27.37
C LYS A 448 22.42 1.42 26.20
N ALA A 449 21.10 1.32 26.39
CA ALA A 449 20.13 1.69 25.36
C ALA A 449 20.25 3.18 24.98
N PHE A 450 20.30 4.08 25.96
CA PHE A 450 20.46 5.51 25.74
C PHE A 450 21.76 5.84 25.00
N ASN A 451 22.89 5.24 25.40
CA ASN A 451 24.17 5.43 24.73
C ASN A 451 24.14 4.95 23.27
N LEU A 452 23.48 3.82 22.99
CA LEU A 452 23.28 3.36 21.62
C LEU A 452 22.43 4.36 20.82
N TYR A 453 21.37 4.91 21.42
CA TYR A 453 20.53 5.89 20.74
C TYR A 453 21.24 7.22 20.46
N ILE A 454 21.98 7.78 21.43
CA ILE A 454 22.64 9.07 21.22
C ILE A 454 23.79 8.94 20.21
N ASN A 455 24.49 7.80 20.18
CA ASN A 455 25.57 7.55 19.22
C ASN A 455 25.06 7.34 17.79
N THR A 456 23.80 6.95 17.57
CA THR A 456 23.21 6.95 16.22
C THR A 456 22.79 8.33 15.75
N SER A 457 22.69 9.34 16.63
CA SER A 457 22.12 10.65 16.29
C SER A 457 22.94 11.46 15.29
N GLU A 458 24.18 11.08 15.01
CA GLU A 458 24.97 11.58 13.87
C GLU A 458 24.38 11.14 12.51
N LYS A 459 23.43 10.20 12.49
CA LYS A 459 22.65 9.74 11.34
C LYS A 459 21.15 9.95 11.65
N ASN A 460 20.39 10.66 10.81
CA ASN A 460 18.99 11.10 11.03
C ASN A 460 17.93 9.96 11.20
N HIS A 461 18.05 9.07 12.18
CA HIS A 461 17.13 7.95 12.42
C HIS A 461 15.96 8.36 13.33
N ILE A 462 14.73 8.34 12.81
CA ILE A 462 13.58 8.99 13.45
C ILE A 462 13.12 8.27 14.73
N LEU A 463 13.06 6.92 14.73
CA LEU A 463 12.71 6.16 15.94
C LEU A 463 13.71 6.42 17.06
N THR A 464 15.00 6.51 16.74
CA THR A 464 16.02 6.85 17.73
C THR A 464 15.71 8.19 18.38
N GLN A 465 15.46 9.23 17.59
CA GLN A 465 15.15 10.56 18.11
C GLN A 465 13.94 10.53 19.05
N GLN A 466 12.92 9.75 18.71
CA GLN A 466 11.74 9.57 19.57
C GLN A 466 12.08 8.93 20.91
N TYR A 467 12.85 7.85 20.90
CA TYR A 467 13.28 7.15 22.11
C TYR A 467 14.23 8.00 22.96
N ILE A 468 15.09 8.83 22.35
CA ILE A 468 15.89 9.82 23.09
C ILE A 468 14.99 10.83 23.79
N GLY A 469 13.95 11.35 23.12
CA GLY A 469 12.96 12.23 23.73
C GLY A 469 12.29 11.59 24.95
N HIS A 470 11.91 10.30 24.84
CA HIS A 470 11.39 9.55 25.97
C HIS A 470 12.40 9.33 27.10
N CYS A 471 13.66 9.02 26.76
CA CYS A 471 14.75 8.89 27.73
C CYS A 471 14.95 10.18 28.53
N TYR A 472 15.00 11.34 27.87
CA TYR A 472 15.09 12.62 28.58
C TYR A 472 13.85 12.96 29.38
N ARG A 473 12.64 12.63 28.89
CA ARG A 473 11.38 12.90 29.61
C ARG A 473 11.25 12.07 30.89
N LEU A 474 11.65 10.81 30.85
CA LEU A 474 11.45 9.83 31.92
C LEU A 474 12.72 9.60 32.77
N GLY A 475 13.89 10.03 32.30
CA GLY A 475 15.18 9.75 32.94
C GLY A 475 15.68 8.32 32.69
N HIS A 476 15.31 7.69 31.57
CA HIS A 476 15.79 6.35 31.23
C HIS A 476 17.20 6.40 30.65
N GLY A 477 18.17 5.89 31.41
CA GLY A 477 19.58 5.82 30.99
C GLY A 477 20.30 7.17 30.96
N THR A 478 19.63 8.24 31.39
CA THR A 478 20.16 9.61 31.44
C THR A 478 19.42 10.41 32.51
N MET A 479 19.93 11.59 32.86
CA MET A 479 19.20 12.49 33.75
C MET A 479 17.98 13.08 33.03
N LYS A 480 16.87 13.19 33.75
CA LYS A 480 15.64 13.82 33.24
C LYS A 480 15.94 15.25 32.76
N ASN A 481 15.53 15.58 31.53
CA ASN A 481 15.68 16.89 30.92
C ASN A 481 14.47 17.21 30.03
N ASP A 482 13.50 17.92 30.59
CA ASP A 482 12.25 18.21 29.89
C ASP A 482 12.45 19.10 28.64
N LYS A 483 13.46 19.98 28.65
CA LYS A 483 13.78 20.84 27.49
C LYS A 483 14.30 20.03 26.31
N LEU A 484 15.29 19.16 26.54
CA LEU A 484 15.79 18.27 25.49
C LEU A 484 14.70 17.29 25.03
N ALA A 485 13.89 16.76 25.95
CA ALA A 485 12.75 15.92 25.58
C ALA A 485 11.81 16.62 24.61
N PHE A 486 11.47 17.89 24.89
CA PHE A 486 10.67 18.71 23.99
C PHE A 486 11.34 18.89 22.62
N GLU A 487 12.62 19.28 22.59
CA GLU A 487 13.35 19.50 21.33
C GLU A 487 13.39 18.24 20.45
N TYR A 488 13.57 17.05 21.04
CA TYR A 488 13.52 15.79 20.28
C TYR A 488 12.10 15.44 19.81
N HIS A 489 11.09 15.57 20.68
CA HIS A 489 9.70 15.32 20.27
C HIS A 489 9.22 16.32 19.21
N GLU A 490 9.67 17.57 19.26
CA GLU A 490 9.39 18.58 18.23
C GLU A 490 10.04 18.21 16.89
N LYS A 491 11.30 17.78 16.89
CA LYS A 491 11.97 17.28 15.67
C LYS A 491 11.19 16.13 15.04
N VAL A 492 10.80 15.11 15.82
CA VAL A 492 10.04 13.97 15.32
C VAL A 492 8.64 14.37 14.86
N ALA A 493 7.96 15.28 15.57
CA ALA A 493 6.66 15.78 15.17
C ALA A 493 6.70 16.57 13.83
N ASN A 494 7.81 17.24 13.54
CA ASN A 494 8.02 17.99 12.30
C ASN A 494 8.18 17.08 11.07
N GLU A 495 8.56 15.81 11.26
CA GLU A 495 8.50 14.76 10.22
C GLU A 495 7.06 14.26 9.96
N ASN A 496 6.07 14.87 10.63
CA ASN A 496 4.64 14.55 10.56
C ASN A 496 4.28 13.10 10.89
N LEU A 497 5.04 12.45 11.77
CA LEU A 497 4.68 11.14 12.28
C LEU A 497 3.72 11.27 13.46
N SER A 498 2.66 10.46 13.45
CA SER A 498 1.56 10.54 14.42
C SER A 498 2.02 10.37 15.87
N TYR A 499 3.01 9.51 16.13
CA TYR A 499 3.57 9.31 17.48
C TYR A 499 4.45 10.49 17.96
N GLY A 500 5.11 11.18 17.04
CA GLY A 500 5.85 12.41 17.32
C GLY A 500 4.89 13.54 17.67
N GLN A 501 3.84 13.72 16.87
CA GLN A 501 2.76 14.68 17.14
C GLN A 501 2.05 14.39 18.46
N LEU A 502 1.77 13.11 18.76
CA LEU A 502 1.23 12.67 20.05
C LEU A 502 2.15 13.10 21.20
N SER A 503 3.45 12.85 21.09
CA SER A 503 4.43 13.17 22.13
C SER A 503 4.59 14.67 22.33
N LEU A 504 4.61 15.44 21.24
CA LEU A 504 4.64 16.91 21.30
C LEU A 504 3.34 17.46 21.89
N GLY A 505 2.19 16.89 21.54
CA GLY A 505 0.89 17.24 22.11
C GLY A 505 0.88 17.01 23.62
N TYR A 506 1.44 15.89 24.07
CA TYR A 506 1.62 15.56 25.48
C TYR A 506 2.54 16.55 26.20
N CYS A 507 3.60 17.03 25.53
CA CYS A 507 4.45 18.09 26.08
C CYS A 507 3.68 19.39 26.27
N TYR A 508 2.90 19.84 25.29
CA TYR A 508 2.08 21.06 25.43
C TYR A 508 0.95 20.92 26.44
N GLU A 509 0.37 19.74 26.61
CA GLU A 509 -0.64 19.49 27.64
C GLU A 509 -0.05 19.59 29.06
N ASN A 510 1.13 19.00 29.25
CA ASN A 510 1.73 18.85 30.58
C ASN A 510 2.78 19.92 30.93
N GLY A 511 3.21 20.73 29.96
CA GLY A 511 4.24 21.76 30.13
C GLY A 511 5.66 21.16 30.19
N ILE A 512 5.92 20.12 29.41
CA ILE A 512 7.21 19.42 29.40
C ILE A 512 8.13 20.15 28.44
N GLY A 513 9.07 20.93 28.97
CA GLY A 513 10.07 21.67 28.20
C GLY A 513 9.53 22.89 27.47
N VAL A 514 8.23 23.17 27.58
CA VAL A 514 7.50 24.25 26.95
C VAL A 514 6.38 24.73 27.88
N GLU A 515 5.88 25.95 27.68
CA GLU A 515 4.68 26.43 28.37
C GLU A 515 3.45 25.61 27.95
N LYS A 516 2.52 25.40 28.90
CA LYS A 516 1.29 24.68 28.63
C LYS A 516 0.44 25.41 27.58
N ASP A 517 0.01 24.68 26.57
CA ASP A 517 -0.88 25.19 25.53
C ASP A 517 -1.88 24.10 25.11
N PHE A 518 -3.05 24.11 25.75
CA PHE A 518 -4.09 23.12 25.48
C PHE A 518 -4.64 23.20 24.05
N LYS A 519 -4.60 24.37 23.40
CA LYS A 519 -5.07 24.49 22.01
C LYS A 519 -4.09 23.82 21.04
N LYS A 520 -2.78 23.99 21.26
CA LYS A 520 -1.76 23.25 20.50
C LYS A 520 -1.80 21.76 20.79
N ALA A 521 -1.95 21.36 22.06
CA ALA A 521 -2.10 19.95 22.41
C ALA A 521 -3.30 19.31 21.70
N PHE A 522 -4.47 19.96 21.75
CA PHE A 522 -5.68 19.54 21.04
C PHE A 522 -5.45 19.40 19.53
N TYR A 523 -4.81 20.40 18.91
CA TYR A 523 -4.50 20.39 17.48
C TYR A 523 -3.55 19.24 17.10
N LEU A 524 -2.51 18.99 17.91
CA LEU A 524 -1.55 17.92 17.67
C LEU A 524 -2.16 16.53 17.88
N TYR A 525 -3.00 16.35 18.91
CA TYR A 525 -3.79 15.14 19.08
C TYR A 525 -4.76 14.92 17.93
N GLY A 526 -5.41 15.98 17.42
CA GLY A 526 -6.27 15.89 16.25
C GLY A 526 -5.52 15.44 14.99
N LYS A 527 -4.30 15.93 14.75
CA LYS A 527 -3.45 15.46 13.64
C LYS A 527 -3.09 13.98 13.80
N ALA A 528 -2.55 13.59 14.95
CA ALA A 528 -2.15 12.21 15.19
C ALA A 528 -3.35 11.24 15.14
N ALA A 529 -4.53 11.68 15.58
CA ALA A 529 -5.77 10.92 15.50
C ALA A 529 -6.24 10.70 14.06
N ASN A 530 -6.11 11.71 13.19
CA ASN A 530 -6.44 11.59 11.75
C ASN A 530 -5.53 10.58 11.04
N ASP A 531 -4.29 10.43 11.50
CA ASP A 531 -3.34 9.43 11.01
C ASP A 531 -3.55 8.04 11.65
N GLY A 532 -4.64 7.86 12.40
CA GLY A 532 -5.04 6.57 12.98
C GLY A 532 -4.33 6.19 14.28
N ASN A 533 -3.63 7.12 14.95
CA ASN A 533 -3.00 6.83 16.23
C ASN A 533 -4.04 6.69 17.35
N VAL A 534 -4.16 5.48 17.91
CA VAL A 534 -5.24 5.16 18.83
C VAL A 534 -5.17 5.92 20.15
N ILE A 535 -3.96 6.20 20.65
CA ILE A 535 -3.76 7.00 21.88
C ILE A 535 -4.18 8.44 21.63
N ALA A 536 -3.88 8.99 20.45
CA ALA A 536 -4.29 10.34 20.09
C ALA A 536 -5.81 10.48 19.94
N ILE A 537 -6.47 9.48 19.33
CA ILE A 537 -7.95 9.41 19.25
C ILE A 537 -8.55 9.44 20.67
N PHE A 538 -8.00 8.64 21.59
CA PHE A 538 -8.43 8.61 22.98
C PHE A 538 -8.20 9.96 23.68
N ASN A 539 -7.02 10.56 23.55
CA ASN A 539 -6.70 11.85 24.16
C ASN A 539 -7.61 12.97 23.62
N LEU A 540 -7.95 12.94 22.33
CA LEU A 540 -8.89 13.88 21.74
C LEU A 540 -10.29 13.73 22.35
N GLY A 541 -10.76 12.49 22.55
CA GLY A 541 -12.00 12.20 23.27
C GLY A 541 -11.96 12.71 24.72
N TYR A 542 -10.83 12.56 25.40
CA TYR A 542 -10.62 13.10 26.75
C TYR A 542 -10.71 14.64 26.79
N PHE A 543 -10.20 15.33 25.78
CA PHE A 543 -10.31 16.78 25.67
C PHE A 543 -11.77 17.21 25.52
N TYR A 544 -12.53 16.59 24.61
CA TYR A 544 -13.96 16.88 24.45
C TYR A 544 -14.80 16.54 25.67
N LYS A 545 -14.48 15.45 26.39
CA LYS A 545 -15.17 15.06 27.62
C LYS A 545 -15.05 16.13 28.70
N ASN A 546 -13.84 16.68 28.85
CA ASN A 546 -13.50 17.58 29.94
C ASN A 546 -13.56 19.07 29.58
N GLY A 547 -13.64 19.41 28.29
CA GLY A 547 -13.63 20.80 27.82
C GLY A 547 -12.25 21.45 27.94
N ILE A 548 -11.19 20.70 27.66
CA ILE A 548 -9.80 21.17 27.83
C ILE A 548 -9.40 21.97 26.59
N GLY A 549 -9.36 23.31 26.70
CA GLY A 549 -8.99 24.20 25.60
C GLY A 549 -10.03 24.32 24.47
N ILE A 550 -11.16 23.60 24.59
CA ILE A 550 -12.30 23.56 23.66
C ILE A 550 -13.62 23.36 24.44
N GLU A 551 -14.76 23.49 23.77
CA GLU A 551 -16.08 23.24 24.39
C GLU A 551 -16.35 21.75 24.62
N LYS A 552 -17.06 21.43 25.71
CA LYS A 552 -17.43 20.05 26.02
C LYS A 552 -18.39 19.49 24.97
N ASP A 553 -18.13 18.27 24.49
CA ASP A 553 -18.97 17.57 23.53
C ASP A 553 -19.00 16.06 23.83
N TYR A 554 -20.06 15.61 24.49
CA TYR A 554 -20.20 14.19 24.85
C TYR A 554 -20.52 13.29 23.64
N ASN A 555 -21.11 13.82 22.57
CA ASN A 555 -21.38 13.04 21.36
C ASN A 555 -20.06 12.73 20.64
N LYS A 556 -19.22 13.75 20.43
CA LYS A 556 -17.86 13.54 19.88
C LYS A 556 -16.99 12.69 20.80
N THR A 557 -17.11 12.86 22.12
CA THR A 557 -16.42 11.99 23.08
C THR A 557 -16.80 10.53 22.86
N PHE A 558 -18.10 10.25 22.72
CA PHE A 558 -18.61 8.90 22.48
C PHE A 558 -18.05 8.32 21.19
N GLU A 559 -18.11 9.07 20.08
CA GLU A 559 -17.58 8.63 18.78
C GLU A 559 -16.08 8.30 18.84
N LEU A 560 -15.27 9.17 19.45
CA LEU A 560 -13.84 9.00 19.58
C LEU A 560 -13.47 7.82 20.50
N TYR A 561 -14.13 7.71 21.66
CA TYR A 561 -13.92 6.56 22.55
C TYR A 561 -14.40 5.25 21.92
N GLN A 562 -15.51 5.26 21.19
CA GLN A 562 -16.00 4.08 20.47
C GLN A 562 -15.01 3.64 19.39
N ASN A 563 -14.43 4.58 18.65
CA ASN A 563 -13.40 4.30 17.67
C ASN A 563 -12.14 3.70 18.32
N ALA A 564 -11.56 4.37 19.32
CA ALA A 564 -10.36 3.86 20.01
C ALA A 564 -10.60 2.51 20.71
N ALA A 565 -11.80 2.29 21.26
CA ALA A 565 -12.18 1.03 21.89
C ALA A 565 -12.27 -0.13 20.88
N ASN A 566 -12.82 0.13 19.68
CA ASN A 566 -12.89 -0.82 18.57
C ASN A 566 -11.49 -1.17 18.03
N LEU A 567 -10.57 -0.21 18.05
CA LEU A 567 -9.15 -0.41 17.74
C LEU A 567 -8.38 -1.15 18.86
N GLY A 568 -9.06 -1.49 19.96
CA GLY A 568 -8.52 -2.33 21.02
C GLY A 568 -7.92 -1.58 22.21
N TYR A 569 -7.96 -0.25 22.25
CA TYR A 569 -7.31 0.52 23.32
C TYR A 569 -8.06 0.35 24.66
N ASN A 570 -7.39 -0.22 25.66
CA ASN A 570 -7.99 -0.63 26.93
C ASN A 570 -8.61 0.56 27.70
N ASP A 571 -7.94 1.71 27.75
CA ASP A 571 -8.43 2.89 28.48
C ASP A 571 -9.68 3.46 27.79
N ALA A 572 -9.75 3.38 26.45
CA ALA A 572 -10.93 3.78 25.69
C ALA A 572 -12.11 2.82 25.92
N GLN A 573 -11.85 1.51 25.95
CA GLN A 573 -12.87 0.50 26.27
C GLN A 573 -13.47 0.74 27.67
N TYR A 574 -12.62 1.01 28.67
CA TYR A 574 -13.07 1.35 30.03
C TYR A 574 -13.90 2.64 30.04
N ASN A 575 -13.43 3.70 29.37
CA ASN A 575 -14.15 4.98 29.36
C ASN A 575 -15.47 4.92 28.58
N LEU A 576 -15.53 4.13 27.50
CA LEU A 576 -16.76 3.88 26.77
C LEU A 576 -17.76 3.08 27.62
N ALA A 577 -17.29 2.09 28.39
CA ALA A 577 -18.13 1.37 29.34
C ALA A 577 -18.75 2.32 30.38
N LEU A 578 -17.95 3.25 30.93
CA LEU A 578 -18.45 4.29 31.84
C LEU A 578 -19.51 5.19 31.18
N MET A 579 -19.38 5.51 29.88
CA MET A 579 -20.38 6.31 29.17
C MET A 579 -21.70 5.57 29.04
N TYR A 580 -21.67 4.28 28.70
CA TYR A 580 -22.86 3.42 28.68
C TYR A 580 -23.47 3.20 30.07
N GLU A 581 -22.65 3.08 31.12
CA GLU A 581 -23.12 2.90 32.51
C GLU A 581 -23.85 4.15 33.02
N LYS A 582 -23.29 5.34 32.75
CA LYS A 582 -23.80 6.63 33.26
C LYS A 582 -24.83 7.29 32.35
N GLY A 583 -24.85 6.95 31.05
CA GLY A 583 -25.70 7.59 30.04
C GLY A 583 -25.21 8.98 29.63
N ASN A 584 -23.90 9.23 29.63
CA ASN A 584 -23.34 10.55 29.32
C ASN A 584 -23.24 10.75 27.80
N GLY A 585 -24.18 11.47 27.18
CA GLY A 585 -24.21 11.72 25.72
C GLY A 585 -24.73 10.55 24.89
N ILE A 586 -25.24 9.52 25.55
CA ILE A 586 -25.71 8.26 24.95
C ILE A 586 -26.75 7.67 25.90
N THR A 587 -27.73 6.93 25.38
CA THR A 587 -28.70 6.19 26.20
C THR A 587 -27.98 5.18 27.08
N LYS A 588 -28.26 5.22 28.39
CA LYS A 588 -27.71 4.27 29.36
C LYS A 588 -28.01 2.82 28.95
N ASP A 589 -26.97 1.98 28.93
CA ASP A 589 -27.04 0.57 28.55
C ASP A 589 -26.03 -0.25 29.39
N ILE A 590 -26.53 -0.89 30.45
CA ILE A 590 -25.68 -1.67 31.36
C ILE A 590 -25.09 -2.92 30.67
N GLY A 591 -25.80 -3.51 29.71
CA GLY A 591 -25.32 -4.68 28.97
C GLY A 591 -24.08 -4.34 28.14
N LYS A 592 -24.13 -3.22 27.41
CA LYS A 592 -22.97 -2.71 26.68
C LYS A 592 -21.85 -2.24 27.60
N ALA A 593 -22.17 -1.66 28.76
CA ALA A 593 -21.16 -1.30 29.76
C ALA A 593 -20.38 -2.54 30.23
N ILE A 594 -21.07 -3.61 30.61
CA ILE A 594 -20.43 -4.88 31.01
C ILE A 594 -19.56 -5.44 29.89
N TYR A 595 -20.06 -5.49 28.65
CA TYR A 595 -19.31 -5.95 27.49
C TYR A 595 -17.95 -5.22 27.33
N TRP A 596 -17.97 -3.89 27.41
CA TRP A 596 -16.76 -3.08 27.25
C TRP A 596 -15.83 -3.16 28.46
N TYR A 597 -16.37 -3.24 29.68
CA TYR A 597 -15.56 -3.51 30.86
C TYR A 597 -14.85 -4.87 30.79
N GLU A 598 -15.52 -5.93 30.32
CA GLU A 598 -14.90 -7.25 30.15
C GLU A 598 -13.74 -7.22 29.15
N LYS A 599 -13.91 -6.51 28.02
CA LYS A 599 -12.84 -6.32 27.03
C LYS A 599 -11.63 -5.62 27.62
N SER A 600 -11.82 -4.54 28.37
CA SER A 600 -10.74 -3.79 29.02
C SER A 600 -10.07 -4.62 30.13
N ALA A 601 -10.86 -5.29 30.98
CA ALA A 601 -10.38 -6.13 32.07
C ALA A 601 -9.52 -7.32 31.59
N LYS A 602 -9.86 -7.92 30.45
CA LYS A 602 -9.06 -9.00 29.80
C LYS A 602 -7.67 -8.53 29.37
N GLN A 603 -7.50 -7.22 29.13
CA GLN A 603 -6.21 -6.61 28.81
C GLN A 603 -5.46 -6.12 30.07
N GLY A 604 -5.97 -6.44 31.27
CA GLY A 604 -5.31 -6.13 32.54
C GLY A 604 -5.72 -4.80 33.17
N ASP A 605 -6.76 -4.13 32.66
CA ASP A 605 -7.25 -2.88 33.26
C ASP A 605 -7.89 -3.14 34.63
N GLN A 606 -7.24 -2.63 35.69
CA GLN A 606 -7.65 -2.91 37.07
C GLN A 606 -8.96 -2.22 37.44
N ASP A 607 -9.23 -1.03 36.89
CA ASP A 607 -10.44 -0.28 37.15
C ASP A 607 -11.65 -0.96 36.50
N ALA A 608 -11.49 -1.48 35.28
CA ALA A 608 -12.49 -2.31 34.61
C ALA A 608 -12.80 -3.59 35.40
N GLN A 609 -11.77 -4.27 35.91
CA GLN A 609 -11.95 -5.46 36.75
C GLN A 609 -12.71 -5.14 38.05
N ASN A 610 -12.42 -4.01 38.68
CA ASN A 610 -13.12 -3.57 39.89
C ASN A 610 -14.58 -3.21 39.59
N LYS A 611 -14.85 -2.51 38.47
CA LYS A 611 -16.21 -2.18 38.04
C LYS A 611 -17.05 -3.41 37.74
N LEU A 612 -16.50 -4.43 37.10
CA LEU A 612 -17.21 -5.70 36.88
C LEU A 612 -17.59 -6.37 38.21
N LYS A 613 -16.68 -6.40 39.18
CA LYS A 613 -16.96 -6.96 40.51
C LYS A 613 -18.06 -6.19 41.25
N GLU A 614 -18.13 -4.87 41.08
CA GLU A 614 -19.21 -4.05 41.65
C GLU A 614 -20.56 -4.32 40.96
N LEU A 615 -20.58 -4.39 39.64
CA LEU A 615 -21.80 -4.64 38.86
C LEU A 615 -22.36 -6.05 39.11
N GLN A 616 -21.50 -7.04 39.33
CA GLN A 616 -21.90 -8.43 39.67
C GLN A 616 -22.43 -8.56 41.10
N LYS A 617 -22.11 -7.64 42.02
CA LYS A 617 -22.66 -7.61 43.38
C LYS A 617 -24.03 -6.94 43.48
N ASN A 618 -24.39 -6.17 42.46
CA ASN A 618 -25.61 -5.36 42.41
C ASN A 618 -26.68 -5.94 41.44
N GLN A 619 -26.41 -7.11 40.86
CA GLN A 619 -27.40 -8.00 40.21
C GLN A 619 -27.89 -9.01 41.23
#